data_AF-A0A0R2XIY5-F1
#
_entry.id   AF-A0A0R2XIY5-F1
#
_cell.length_a   1.000
_cell.length_b   1.000
_cell.length_c   1.000
_cell.angle_alpha   90.00
_cell.angle_beta   90.00
_cell.angle_gamma   90.00
#
_symmetry.space_group_name_H-M   'P 1'
#
loop_
_entity.id
_entity.type
_entity.pdbx_description
1 polymer ?
#
loop_
_entity_poly.entity_id
_entity_poly.type
_entity_poly.pdbx_seq_one_letter_code
_entity_poly.pdbx_strand_id
1 'polypeptide(L)'
;MTLREFAKLTGPAKGAVRAQLVARKEQTARNGKPFLRVELADETERLGLNMFSGSSAYEYFQSAEVGECLELTGVFGPSDYGPNVESPSARGLKPNEVEAFFDGGEERKAQIQKAWDSCLQWSGEMHDPRLRWVCQRALQKYAEKWRRAAAARKNHHARRGGLMDHTTQMWRVARALAPLYPEVDGDLLCAGVLFHDIGKLWENDTGERGFGSVPSRRGEMIGHISLGVEVANALWREGELAEGKAWAELKPASEELRDHLLHLIASHHGTKEFGSPVAPKTPEAFLLHHIDNIDAKMEMLRLSYARGKEEGTGLLEAHRPLEGPLPWPISGRVIGPGE
;
A
#
# COMPACT_ATOMS: atom_id res chain seq x y z
N MET A 1 -6.72 -14.11 15.64
CA MET A 1 -5.47 -14.05 14.85
C MET A 1 -5.70 -13.20 13.62
N THR A 2 -4.65 -12.59 13.07
CA THR A 2 -4.68 -11.92 11.77
C THR A 2 -4.45 -12.95 10.64
N LEU A 3 -4.77 -12.59 9.40
CA LEU A 3 -4.48 -13.39 8.21
C LEU A 3 -2.97 -13.63 8.07
N ARG A 4 -2.14 -12.65 8.48
CA ARG A 4 -0.68 -12.79 8.50
C ARG A 4 -0.19 -13.84 9.49
N GLU A 5 -0.71 -13.82 10.72
CA GLU A 5 -0.37 -14.83 11.73
C GLU A 5 -0.79 -16.22 11.26
N PHE A 6 -1.96 -16.32 10.62
CA PHE A 6 -2.41 -17.56 10.01
C PHE A 6 -1.46 -18.04 8.90
N ALA A 7 -1.07 -17.17 7.97
CA ALA A 7 -0.18 -17.53 6.87
C ALA A 7 1.21 -18.04 7.34
N LYS A 8 1.61 -17.69 8.57
CA LYS A 8 2.87 -18.12 9.20
C LYS A 8 2.79 -19.43 9.99
N LEU A 9 1.61 -20.05 10.10
CA LEU A 9 1.48 -21.31 10.83
C LEU A 9 2.31 -22.42 10.16
N THR A 10 3.16 -23.08 10.94
CA THR A 10 3.94 -24.25 10.51
C THR A 10 3.23 -25.58 10.77
N GLY A 11 2.07 -25.53 11.45
CA GLY A 11 1.26 -26.70 11.76
C GLY A 11 -0.20 -26.32 12.06
N PRO A 12 -1.08 -27.31 12.24
CA PRO A 12 -2.48 -27.08 12.50
C PRO A 12 -2.71 -26.40 13.86
N ALA A 13 -3.48 -25.31 13.87
CA ALA A 13 -3.87 -24.56 15.05
C ALA A 13 -5.35 -24.18 14.99
N LYS A 14 -6.10 -24.47 16.06
CA LYS A 14 -7.49 -24.03 16.17
C LYS A 14 -7.51 -22.52 16.39
N GLY A 15 -8.34 -21.81 15.63
CA GLY A 15 -8.37 -20.35 15.70
C GLY A 15 -9.66 -19.72 15.18
N ALA A 16 -9.62 -18.39 15.17
CA ALA A 16 -10.62 -17.53 14.53
C ALA A 16 -9.89 -16.34 13.89
N VAL A 17 -10.30 -16.00 12.68
CA VAL A 17 -9.81 -14.82 11.94
C VAL A 17 -11.00 -13.99 11.47
N ARG A 18 -10.91 -12.68 11.68
CA ARG A 18 -11.86 -11.72 11.11
C ARG A 18 -11.29 -11.20 9.81
N ALA A 19 -12.11 -11.20 8.76
CA ALA A 19 -11.71 -10.78 7.44
C ALA A 19 -12.88 -10.17 6.67
N GLN A 20 -12.58 -9.47 5.59
CA GLN A 20 -13.55 -9.09 4.57
C GLN A 20 -13.41 -10.01 3.35
N LEU A 21 -14.53 -10.47 2.79
CA LEU A 21 -14.54 -11.18 1.52
C LEU A 21 -14.25 -10.19 0.39
N VAL A 22 -13.12 -10.33 -0.31
CA VAL A 22 -12.73 -9.42 -1.40
C VAL A 22 -12.94 -9.99 -2.80
N ALA A 23 -12.94 -11.32 -2.94
CA ALA A 23 -13.31 -11.98 -4.18
C ALA A 23 -13.80 -13.41 -3.92
N ARG A 24 -14.65 -13.92 -4.80
CA ARG A 24 -15.11 -15.30 -4.80
C ARG A 24 -15.14 -15.82 -6.23
N LYS A 25 -14.58 -17.01 -6.45
CA LYS A 25 -14.67 -17.73 -7.72
C LYS A 25 -15.02 -19.18 -7.49
N GLU A 26 -16.04 -19.67 -8.18
CA GLU A 26 -16.38 -21.09 -8.17
C GLU A 26 -15.44 -21.87 -9.09
N GLN A 27 -14.98 -23.02 -8.61
CA GLN A 27 -14.07 -23.92 -9.31
C GLN A 27 -14.45 -25.39 -9.04
N THR A 28 -13.92 -26.29 -9.85
CA THR A 28 -14.14 -27.73 -9.71
C THR A 28 -12.83 -28.42 -9.36
N ALA A 29 -12.84 -29.23 -8.30
CA ALA A 29 -11.67 -30.01 -7.89
C ALA A 29 -11.44 -31.20 -8.84
N ARG A 30 -10.26 -31.82 -8.77
CA ARG A 30 -9.90 -32.99 -9.60
C ARG A 30 -10.85 -34.18 -9.42
N ASN A 31 -11.50 -34.29 -8.26
CA ASN A 31 -12.50 -35.32 -7.95
C ASN A 31 -13.93 -34.95 -8.41
N GLY A 32 -14.09 -33.88 -9.18
CA GLY A 32 -15.39 -33.42 -9.70
C GLY A 32 -16.24 -32.62 -8.70
N LYS A 33 -15.84 -32.51 -7.43
CA LYS A 33 -16.59 -31.73 -6.44
C LYS A 33 -16.36 -30.23 -6.61
N PRO A 34 -17.40 -29.39 -6.49
CA PRO A 34 -17.24 -27.95 -6.53
C PRO A 34 -16.56 -27.42 -5.26
N PHE A 35 -15.84 -26.32 -5.39
CA PHE A 35 -15.28 -25.55 -4.28
C PHE A 35 -15.26 -24.06 -4.64
N LEU A 36 -15.32 -23.20 -3.63
CA LEU A 36 -15.16 -21.77 -3.79
C LEU A 36 -13.71 -21.40 -3.46
N ARG A 37 -13.01 -20.77 -4.41
CA ARG A 37 -11.80 -20.02 -4.11
C ARG A 37 -12.23 -18.64 -3.62
N VAL A 38 -12.05 -18.39 -2.32
CA VAL A 38 -12.34 -17.09 -1.69
C VAL A 38 -11.04 -16.35 -1.47
N GLU A 39 -11.04 -15.05 -1.72
CA GLU A 39 -9.98 -14.16 -1.25
C GLU A 39 -10.53 -13.37 -0.06
N LEU A 40 -9.81 -13.44 1.05
CA LEU A 40 -10.10 -12.74 2.30
C LEU A 40 -9.04 -11.66 2.53
N ALA A 41 -9.43 -10.54 3.13
CA ALA A 41 -8.51 -9.46 3.47
C ALA A 41 -8.76 -8.92 4.88
N ASP A 42 -7.69 -8.54 5.56
CA ASP A 42 -7.70 -7.78 6.81
C ASP A 42 -6.70 -6.62 6.75
N GLU A 43 -6.43 -5.97 7.89
CA GLU A 43 -5.49 -4.85 7.96
C GLU A 43 -4.04 -5.24 7.64
N THR A 44 -3.73 -6.53 7.74
CA THR A 44 -2.37 -7.06 7.60
C THR A 44 -2.09 -7.55 6.20
N GLU A 45 -3.03 -8.25 5.55
CA GLU A 45 -2.85 -8.84 4.23
C GLU A 45 -4.12 -9.36 3.54
N ARG A 46 -3.92 -9.94 2.34
CA ARG A 46 -4.91 -10.69 1.57
C ARG A 46 -4.47 -12.14 1.47
N LEU A 47 -5.42 -13.06 1.62
CA LEU A 47 -5.17 -14.49 1.60
C LEU A 47 -6.25 -15.24 0.82
N GLY A 48 -5.82 -16.13 -0.08
CA GLY A 48 -6.72 -16.99 -0.84
C GLY A 48 -6.91 -18.36 -0.17
N LEU A 49 -8.15 -18.78 0.03
CA LEU A 49 -8.52 -20.05 0.63
C LEU A 49 -9.50 -20.83 -0.24
N ASN A 50 -9.44 -22.16 -0.13
CA ASN A 50 -10.38 -23.08 -0.80
C ASN A 50 -11.45 -23.52 0.19
N MET A 51 -12.70 -23.18 -0.07
CA MET A 51 -13.85 -23.67 0.69
C MET A 51 -14.48 -24.81 -0.11
N PHE A 52 -14.39 -26.04 0.38
CA PHE A 52 -14.94 -27.21 -0.31
C PHE A 52 -16.42 -27.43 0.01
N SER A 53 -17.18 -27.91 -0.97
CA SER A 53 -18.61 -28.25 -0.81
C SER A 53 -18.85 -29.20 0.37
N GLY A 54 -19.91 -28.95 1.14
CA GLY A 54 -20.29 -29.76 2.31
C GLY A 54 -19.73 -29.25 3.65
N SER A 55 -19.08 -28.08 3.67
CA SER A 55 -18.73 -27.36 4.90
C SER A 55 -19.70 -26.19 5.14
N SER A 56 -19.94 -25.81 6.40
CA SER A 56 -20.79 -24.65 6.73
C SER A 56 -20.22 -23.34 6.17
N ALA A 57 -18.89 -23.22 6.10
CA ALA A 57 -18.27 -22.08 5.43
C ALA A 57 -18.59 -22.03 3.92
N TYR A 58 -18.61 -23.16 3.20
CA TYR A 58 -18.98 -23.16 1.78
C TYR A 58 -20.38 -22.60 1.55
N GLU A 59 -21.35 -23.03 2.37
CA GLU A 59 -22.73 -22.55 2.30
C GLU A 59 -22.82 -21.04 2.58
N TYR A 60 -22.14 -20.56 3.62
CA TYR A 60 -22.04 -19.13 3.93
C TYR A 60 -21.44 -18.35 2.75
N PHE A 61 -20.29 -18.80 2.22
CA PHE A 61 -19.61 -18.11 1.13
C PHE A 61 -20.35 -18.18 -0.19
N GLN A 62 -21.31 -19.09 -0.38
CA GLN A 62 -22.12 -19.14 -1.60
C GLN A 62 -23.11 -17.97 -1.68
N SER A 63 -23.64 -17.53 -0.54
CA SER A 63 -24.59 -16.41 -0.44
C SER A 63 -23.96 -15.08 -0.02
N ALA A 64 -22.78 -15.10 0.60
CA ALA A 64 -22.08 -13.89 1.04
C ALA A 64 -21.80 -12.92 -0.13
N GLU A 65 -21.89 -11.62 0.14
CA GLU A 65 -21.56 -10.58 -0.83
C GLU A 65 -20.08 -10.18 -0.75
N VAL A 66 -19.48 -9.85 -1.90
CA VAL A 66 -18.13 -9.26 -1.90
C VAL A 66 -18.19 -7.92 -1.16
N GLY A 67 -17.32 -7.74 -0.17
CA GLY A 67 -17.34 -6.62 0.78
C GLY A 67 -17.89 -6.99 2.16
N GLU A 68 -18.52 -8.15 2.32
CA GLU A 68 -19.02 -8.60 3.61
C GLU A 68 -17.88 -8.94 4.58
N CYS A 69 -18.00 -8.46 5.82
CA CYS A 69 -17.06 -8.78 6.90
C CYS A 69 -17.55 -9.99 7.68
N LEU A 70 -16.65 -10.92 7.93
CA LEU A 70 -16.95 -12.22 8.50
C LEU A 70 -15.92 -12.64 9.55
N GLU A 71 -16.31 -13.60 10.37
CA GLU A 71 -15.40 -14.38 11.19
C GLU A 71 -15.35 -15.80 10.66
N LEU A 72 -14.14 -16.25 10.31
CA LEU A 72 -13.86 -17.62 9.89
C LEU A 72 -13.19 -18.35 11.05
N THR A 73 -13.73 -19.53 11.38
CA THR A 73 -13.25 -20.38 12.46
C THR A 73 -12.94 -21.78 11.91
N GLY A 74 -12.00 -22.47 12.53
CA GLY A 74 -11.60 -23.81 12.12
C GLY A 74 -10.22 -24.19 12.66
N VAL A 75 -9.65 -25.24 12.10
CA VAL A 75 -8.25 -25.62 12.33
C VAL A 75 -7.42 -25.14 11.14
N PHE A 76 -6.68 -24.07 11.37
CA PHE A 76 -5.85 -23.39 10.37
C PHE A 76 -4.49 -24.06 10.25
N GLY A 77 -3.95 -24.19 9.06
CA GLY A 77 -2.60 -24.72 8.87
C GLY A 77 -2.15 -24.74 7.41
N PRO A 78 -0.89 -25.12 7.17
CA PRO A 78 -0.38 -25.30 5.82
C PRO A 78 -0.95 -26.56 5.15
N SER A 79 -1.00 -26.57 3.83
CA SER A 79 -1.28 -27.74 2.98
C SER A 79 -0.38 -27.71 1.74
N ASP A 80 -0.37 -28.79 0.97
CA ASP A 80 0.36 -28.88 -0.31
C ASP A 80 -0.01 -27.74 -1.29
N TYR A 81 -1.22 -27.20 -1.17
CA TYR A 81 -1.74 -26.13 -2.03
C TYR A 81 -1.69 -24.74 -1.38
N GLY A 82 -0.94 -24.59 -0.27
CA GLY A 82 -0.84 -23.35 0.50
C GLY A 82 -1.72 -23.36 1.76
N PRO A 83 -2.02 -22.19 2.34
CA PRO A 83 -2.83 -22.07 3.55
C PRO A 83 -4.21 -22.72 3.40
N ASN A 84 -4.62 -23.46 4.42
CA ASN A 84 -5.86 -24.21 4.46
C ASN A 84 -6.57 -24.05 5.82
N VAL A 85 -7.87 -24.34 5.84
CA VAL A 85 -8.67 -24.42 7.05
C VAL A 85 -9.50 -25.71 7.05
N GLU A 86 -9.29 -26.55 8.05
CA GLU A 86 -10.07 -27.76 8.27
C GLU A 86 -11.30 -27.48 9.13
N SER A 87 -12.40 -28.17 8.81
CA SER A 87 -13.71 -27.96 9.42
C SER A 87 -14.13 -26.48 9.48
N PRO A 88 -14.07 -25.74 8.35
CA PRO A 88 -14.29 -24.31 8.36
C PRO A 88 -15.76 -23.98 8.64
N SER A 89 -15.96 -23.00 9.52
CA SER A 89 -17.26 -22.38 9.79
C SER A 89 -17.13 -20.88 9.73
N ALA A 90 -18.03 -20.23 8.99
CA ALA A 90 -18.04 -18.78 8.79
C ALA A 90 -19.37 -18.17 9.24
N ARG A 91 -19.31 -16.94 9.72
CA ARG A 91 -20.47 -16.10 10.03
C ARG A 91 -20.20 -14.65 9.66
N GLY A 92 -21.24 -13.90 9.33
CA GLY A 92 -21.14 -12.44 9.23
C GLY A 92 -20.81 -11.80 10.58
N LEU A 93 -20.04 -10.70 10.54
CA LEU A 93 -19.82 -9.84 11.69
C LEU A 93 -21.04 -8.96 11.96
N LYS A 94 -21.34 -8.72 13.24
CA LYS A 94 -22.35 -7.75 13.66
C LYS A 94 -21.86 -6.31 13.41
N PRO A 95 -22.74 -5.31 13.27
CA PRO A 95 -22.33 -3.93 12.98
C PRO A 95 -21.22 -3.37 13.90
N ASN A 96 -21.31 -3.62 15.22
CA ASN A 96 -20.30 -3.21 16.18
C ASN A 96 -18.96 -3.98 16.02
N GLU A 97 -19.01 -5.24 15.58
CA GLU A 97 -17.80 -6.01 15.26
C GLU A 97 -17.15 -5.51 13.97
N VAL A 98 -17.95 -5.08 12.99
CA VAL A 98 -17.49 -4.49 11.73
C VAL A 98 -16.79 -3.16 11.98
N GLU A 99 -17.39 -2.28 12.79
CA GLU A 99 -16.78 -1.01 13.19
C GLU A 99 -15.42 -1.26 13.87
N ALA A 100 -15.39 -2.12 14.89
CA ALA A 100 -14.15 -2.48 15.57
C ALA A 100 -13.10 -3.12 14.64
N PHE A 101 -13.53 -3.86 13.61
CA PHE A 101 -12.64 -4.50 12.64
C PHE A 101 -11.99 -3.49 11.69
N PHE A 102 -12.73 -2.50 11.18
CA PHE A 102 -12.18 -1.47 10.29
C PHE A 102 -11.38 -0.40 11.00
N ASP A 103 -11.69 -0.19 12.28
CA ASP A 103 -10.89 0.59 13.19
C ASP A 103 -9.47 0.02 13.34
N GLY A 104 -9.25 -1.27 13.04
CA GLY A 104 -7.95 -1.91 13.10
C GLY A 104 -7.43 -2.08 14.53
N GLY A 105 -6.28 -2.75 14.65
CA GLY A 105 -5.57 -2.88 15.92
C GLY A 105 -5.05 -1.53 16.43
N GLU A 106 -5.03 -1.32 17.75
CA GLU A 106 -4.50 -0.08 18.36
C GLU A 106 -3.06 0.22 17.90
N GLU A 107 -2.26 -0.82 17.72
CA GLU A 107 -0.89 -0.70 17.22
C GLU A 107 -0.84 -0.12 15.81
N ARG A 108 -1.65 -0.63 14.87
CA ARG A 108 -1.62 -0.14 13.48
C ARG A 108 -2.15 1.29 13.39
N LYS A 109 -3.20 1.61 14.16
CA LYS A 109 -3.69 2.99 14.32
C LYS A 109 -2.58 3.92 14.78
N ALA A 110 -1.84 3.52 15.82
CA ALA A 110 -0.74 4.31 16.36
C ALA A 110 0.41 4.47 15.35
N GLN A 111 0.76 3.42 14.59
CA GLN A 111 1.77 3.48 13.54
C GLN A 111 1.38 4.46 12.41
N ILE A 112 0.16 4.36 11.88
CA ILE A 112 -0.33 5.26 10.84
C ILE A 112 -0.42 6.70 11.35
N GLN A 113 -0.86 6.90 12.60
CA GLN A 113 -0.90 8.21 13.23
C GLN A 113 0.51 8.81 13.36
N LYS A 114 1.49 8.03 13.83
CA LYS A 114 2.88 8.46 13.93
C LYS A 114 3.48 8.81 12.57
N ALA A 115 3.19 8.02 11.55
CA ALA A 115 3.61 8.28 10.18
C ALA A 115 3.02 9.59 9.65
N TRP A 116 1.73 9.79 9.90
CA TRP A 116 1.03 11.04 9.58
C TRP A 116 1.63 12.26 10.27
N ASP A 117 1.85 12.18 11.58
CA ASP A 117 2.43 13.28 12.37
C ASP A 117 3.84 13.61 11.90
N SER A 118 4.61 12.60 11.50
CA SER A 118 5.93 12.79 10.90
C SER A 118 5.83 13.59 9.59
N CYS A 119 4.90 13.22 8.68
CA CYS A 119 4.68 13.96 7.42
C CYS A 119 4.23 15.41 7.66
N LEU A 120 3.37 15.65 8.65
CA LEU A 120 2.96 17.01 9.04
C LEU A 120 4.15 17.82 9.59
N GLN A 121 4.95 17.22 10.46
CA GLN A 121 6.15 17.86 11.00
C GLN A 121 7.13 18.20 9.87
N TRP A 122 7.48 17.23 9.03
CA TRP A 122 8.50 17.39 7.99
C TRP A 122 8.07 18.36 6.88
N SER A 123 6.78 18.36 6.52
CA SER A 123 6.27 19.39 5.60
C SER A 123 6.33 20.79 6.21
N GLY A 124 6.14 20.93 7.53
CA GLY A 124 6.31 22.21 8.24
C GLY A 124 7.76 22.70 8.34
N GLU A 125 8.73 21.79 8.29
CA GLU A 125 10.17 22.08 8.31
C GLU A 125 10.71 22.54 6.94
N MET A 126 9.94 22.41 5.85
CA MET A 126 10.36 22.84 4.51
C MET A 126 10.67 24.34 4.49
N HIS A 127 11.78 24.72 3.88
CA HIS A 127 12.24 26.09 3.75
C HIS A 127 11.46 26.85 2.67
N ASP A 128 11.27 26.25 1.48
CA ASP A 128 10.50 26.89 0.41
C ASP A 128 9.02 26.99 0.83
N PRO A 129 8.47 28.21 0.96
CA PRO A 129 7.13 28.42 1.48
C PRO A 129 6.05 27.87 0.56
N ARG A 130 6.33 27.71 -0.74
CA ARG A 130 5.38 27.21 -1.74
C ARG A 130 5.24 25.71 -1.61
N LEU A 131 6.38 25.00 -1.53
CA LEU A 131 6.42 23.56 -1.29
C LEU A 131 5.80 23.19 0.06
N ARG A 132 6.14 23.94 1.12
CA ARG A 132 5.50 23.79 2.44
C ARG A 132 3.99 23.91 2.35
N TRP A 133 3.49 24.96 1.71
CA TRP A 133 2.06 25.22 1.57
C TRP A 133 1.35 24.10 0.82
N VAL A 134 1.84 23.69 -0.36
CA VAL A 134 1.16 22.65 -1.16
C VAL A 134 1.17 21.30 -0.46
N CYS A 135 2.27 20.95 0.23
CA CYS A 135 2.37 19.72 1.00
C CYS A 135 1.39 19.72 2.19
N GLN A 136 1.37 20.79 2.98
CA GLN A 136 0.45 20.90 4.12
C GLN A 136 -1.01 20.92 3.65
N ARG A 137 -1.30 21.60 2.55
CA ARG A 137 -2.65 21.66 1.98
C ARG A 137 -3.10 20.28 1.49
N ALA A 138 -2.23 19.52 0.83
CA ALA A 138 -2.52 18.15 0.42
C ALA A 138 -2.80 17.25 1.63
N LEU A 139 -1.93 17.29 2.64
CA LEU A 139 -2.10 16.50 3.86
C LEU A 139 -3.44 16.84 4.55
N GLN A 140 -3.76 18.12 4.71
CA GLN A 140 -5.02 18.55 5.31
C GLN A 140 -6.25 18.06 4.52
N LYS A 141 -6.24 18.22 3.19
CA LYS A 141 -7.41 17.95 2.34
C LYS A 141 -7.68 16.46 2.15
N TYR A 142 -6.65 15.62 2.21
CA TYR A 142 -6.73 14.22 1.81
C TYR A 142 -6.34 13.21 2.90
N ALA A 143 -6.25 13.65 4.17
CA ALA A 143 -5.79 12.84 5.30
C ALA A 143 -6.44 11.46 5.39
N GLU A 144 -7.77 11.45 5.39
CA GLU A 144 -8.58 10.25 5.52
C GLU A 144 -8.33 9.24 4.39
N LYS A 145 -8.15 9.72 3.16
CA LYS A 145 -7.85 8.85 2.02
C LYS A 145 -6.45 8.25 2.13
N TRP A 146 -5.46 9.04 2.52
CA TRP A 146 -4.08 8.56 2.68
C TRP A 146 -3.94 7.48 3.73
N ARG A 147 -4.64 7.65 4.87
CA ARG A 147 -4.67 6.67 5.96
C ARG A 147 -5.29 5.34 5.55
N ARG A 148 -6.02 5.28 4.43
CA ARG A 148 -6.71 4.07 3.96
C ARG A 148 -6.17 3.50 2.65
N ALA A 149 -5.61 4.32 1.77
CA ALA A 149 -5.14 3.89 0.47
C ALA A 149 -3.97 2.88 0.58
N ALA A 150 -3.93 1.93 -0.35
CA ALA A 150 -2.79 1.04 -0.53
C ALA A 150 -1.78 1.64 -1.51
N ALA A 151 -0.48 1.35 -1.33
CA ALA A 151 0.54 1.83 -2.27
C ALA A 151 0.56 1.00 -3.57
N ALA A 152 0.13 -0.26 -3.53
CA ALA A 152 -0.03 -1.06 -4.74
C ALA A 152 -1.23 -2.01 -4.61
N ARG A 153 -1.66 -2.58 -5.74
CA ARG A 153 -2.69 -3.63 -5.73
C ARG A 153 -2.19 -4.96 -5.18
N LYS A 154 -0.90 -5.27 -5.37
CA LYS A 154 -0.33 -6.60 -5.05
C LYS A 154 1.13 -6.59 -4.56
N ASN A 155 1.98 -5.75 -5.12
CA ASN A 155 3.43 -6.01 -5.08
C ASN A 155 4.11 -5.51 -3.78
N HIS A 156 3.90 -4.26 -3.39
CA HIS A 156 4.50 -3.66 -2.19
C HIS A 156 3.45 -2.81 -1.47
N HIS A 157 3.47 -2.81 -0.14
CA HIS A 157 2.53 -2.04 0.69
C HIS A 157 1.05 -2.19 0.24
N ALA A 158 0.69 -3.38 -0.23
CA ALA A 158 -0.62 -3.69 -0.83
C ALA A 158 -1.70 -3.97 0.24
N ARG A 159 -1.86 -3.02 1.16
CA ARG A 159 -2.75 -3.10 2.32
C ARG A 159 -3.32 -1.72 2.63
N ARG A 160 -4.41 -1.69 3.41
CA ARG A 160 -4.98 -0.44 3.94
C ARG A 160 -3.90 0.35 4.71
N GLY A 161 -3.80 1.64 4.41
CA GLY A 161 -2.78 2.54 4.98
C GLY A 161 -1.35 2.30 4.45
N GLY A 162 -1.15 1.35 3.53
CA GLY A 162 0.16 1.05 2.98
C GLY A 162 0.77 2.21 2.20
N LEU A 163 -0.05 3.10 1.61
CA LEU A 163 0.46 4.30 0.95
C LEU A 163 1.13 5.27 1.94
N MET A 164 0.60 5.36 3.17
CA MET A 164 1.23 6.17 4.23
C MET A 164 2.55 5.57 4.65
N ASP A 165 2.59 4.25 4.90
CA ASP A 165 3.83 3.54 5.25
C ASP A 165 4.93 3.79 4.20
N HIS A 166 4.58 3.63 2.93
CA HIS A 166 5.45 3.84 1.78
C HIS A 166 5.96 5.30 1.70
N THR A 167 5.03 6.26 1.73
CA THR A 167 5.36 7.69 1.64
C THR A 167 6.29 8.13 2.77
N THR A 168 5.98 7.74 4.01
CA THR A 168 6.79 8.11 5.17
C THR A 168 8.18 7.46 5.13
N GLN A 169 8.28 6.21 4.68
CA GLN A 169 9.57 5.54 4.57
C GLN A 169 10.43 6.14 3.46
N MET A 170 9.87 6.43 2.29
CA MET A 170 10.55 7.17 1.23
C MET A 170 11.03 8.54 1.70
N TRP A 171 10.23 9.26 2.51
CA TRP A 171 10.59 10.58 3.00
C TRP A 171 11.81 10.50 3.94
N ARG A 172 11.88 9.47 4.79
CA ARG A 172 13.08 9.21 5.61
C ARG A 172 14.32 9.01 4.74
N VAL A 173 14.20 8.21 3.67
CA VAL A 173 15.30 7.97 2.73
C VAL A 173 15.69 9.25 2.01
N ALA A 174 14.72 10.04 1.52
CA ALA A 174 14.97 11.33 0.88
C ALA A 174 15.73 12.30 1.80
N ARG A 175 15.33 12.42 3.07
CA ARG A 175 16.04 13.24 4.06
C ARG A 175 17.45 12.76 4.36
N ALA A 176 17.70 11.46 4.26
CA ALA A 176 19.03 10.89 4.47
C ALA A 176 19.93 11.07 3.24
N LEU A 177 19.38 11.00 2.03
CA LEU A 177 20.14 11.08 0.78
C LEU A 177 20.35 12.50 0.28
N ALA A 178 19.36 13.40 0.39
CA ALA A 178 19.46 14.75 -0.16
C ALA A 178 20.72 15.52 0.29
N PRO A 179 21.14 15.48 1.57
CA PRO A 179 22.35 16.18 2.01
C PRO A 179 23.66 15.64 1.41
N LEU A 180 23.65 14.46 0.80
CA LEU A 180 24.83 13.85 0.16
C LEU A 180 25.06 14.35 -1.26
N TYR A 181 24.08 15.01 -1.87
CA TYR A 181 24.11 15.48 -3.27
C TYR A 181 23.81 16.99 -3.31
N PRO A 182 24.84 17.85 -3.38
CA PRO A 182 24.66 19.31 -3.36
C PRO A 182 23.76 19.89 -4.46
N GLU A 183 23.60 19.16 -5.57
CA GLU A 183 22.74 19.51 -6.70
C GLU A 183 21.26 19.18 -6.49
N VAL A 184 20.88 18.52 -5.39
CA VAL A 184 19.51 18.12 -5.07
C VAL A 184 18.85 19.17 -4.18
N ASP A 185 17.72 19.73 -4.62
CA ASP A 185 16.84 20.49 -3.75
C ASP A 185 16.06 19.52 -2.83
N GLY A 186 16.39 19.55 -1.54
CA GLY A 186 15.83 18.63 -0.55
C GLY A 186 14.33 18.82 -0.30
N ASP A 187 13.83 20.06 -0.36
CA ASP A 187 12.40 20.34 -0.17
C ASP A 187 11.62 19.83 -1.38
N LEU A 188 12.13 20.08 -2.59
CA LEU A 188 11.51 19.62 -3.84
C LEU A 188 11.50 18.10 -3.93
N LEU A 189 12.60 17.42 -3.55
CA LEU A 189 12.63 15.96 -3.48
C LEU A 189 11.57 15.43 -2.48
N CYS A 190 11.49 16.02 -1.29
CA CYS A 190 10.52 15.60 -0.26
C CYS A 190 9.07 15.87 -0.70
N ALA A 191 8.81 16.99 -1.39
CA ALA A 191 7.51 17.25 -2.01
C ALA A 191 7.21 16.21 -3.09
N GLY A 192 8.19 15.87 -3.93
CA GLY A 192 8.10 14.78 -4.90
C GLY A 192 7.71 13.45 -4.24
N VAL A 193 8.33 13.09 -3.12
CA VAL A 193 7.96 11.90 -2.34
C VAL A 193 6.50 11.94 -1.90
N LEU A 194 6.02 13.06 -1.36
CA LEU A 194 4.62 13.16 -0.93
C LEU A 194 3.65 13.02 -2.11
N PHE A 195 3.99 13.59 -3.27
CA PHE A 195 3.06 13.72 -4.39
C PHE A 195 3.15 12.61 -5.44
N HIS A 196 4.25 11.85 -5.54
CA HIS A 196 4.47 10.91 -6.65
C HIS A 196 3.29 9.95 -6.87
N ASP A 197 2.72 9.46 -5.76
CA ASP A 197 1.64 8.48 -5.73
C ASP A 197 0.31 9.03 -5.21
N ILE A 198 0.14 10.35 -5.09
CA ILE A 198 -1.11 10.94 -4.58
C ILE A 198 -2.34 10.52 -5.41
N GLY A 199 -2.17 10.19 -6.68
CA GLY A 199 -3.27 9.66 -7.51
C GLY A 199 -3.82 8.31 -7.03
N LYS A 200 -3.05 7.54 -6.25
CA LYS A 200 -3.49 6.28 -5.65
C LYS A 200 -4.60 6.48 -4.61
N LEU A 201 -4.84 7.70 -4.15
CA LEU A 201 -6.00 8.06 -3.33
C LEU A 201 -7.35 7.92 -4.07
N TRP A 202 -7.33 7.78 -5.40
CA TRP A 202 -8.48 7.46 -6.23
C TRP A 202 -8.36 6.09 -6.89
N GLU A 203 -7.15 5.61 -7.18
CA GLU A 203 -6.93 4.31 -7.84
C GLU A 203 -6.98 3.12 -6.87
N ASN A 204 -6.42 3.29 -5.68
CA ASN A 204 -6.20 2.23 -4.68
C ASN A 204 -6.81 2.59 -3.32
N ASP A 205 -7.87 3.41 -3.31
CA ASP A 205 -8.68 3.65 -2.12
C ASP A 205 -9.37 2.34 -1.71
N THR A 206 -9.25 2.00 -0.43
CA THR A 206 -9.90 0.80 0.11
C THR A 206 -11.34 1.05 0.56
N GLY A 207 -11.80 2.30 0.46
CA GLY A 207 -13.10 2.72 0.96
C GLY A 207 -13.13 2.85 2.48
N GLU A 208 -14.17 3.48 3.01
CA GLU A 208 -14.31 3.63 4.47
C GLU A 208 -14.46 2.27 5.16
N ARG A 209 -15.20 1.36 4.51
CA ARG A 209 -15.54 0.02 4.99
C ARG A 209 -14.97 -1.08 4.07
N GLY A 210 -13.69 -0.98 3.73
CA GLY A 210 -13.03 -2.01 2.94
C GLY A 210 -11.54 -2.20 3.23
N PHE A 211 -11.10 -3.43 3.06
CA PHE A 211 -9.70 -3.84 2.88
C PHE A 211 -9.42 -4.18 1.40
N GLY A 212 -10.49 -4.42 0.63
CA GLY A 212 -10.58 -4.43 -0.83
C GLY A 212 -10.19 -3.08 -1.46
N SER A 213 -9.42 -3.03 -2.56
CA SER A 213 -9.37 -1.80 -3.37
C SER A 213 -10.75 -1.67 -4.01
N VAL A 214 -11.38 -0.51 -3.86
CA VAL A 214 -12.67 -0.22 -4.50
C VAL A 214 -12.35 0.40 -5.86
N PRO A 215 -12.59 -0.31 -6.98
CA PRO A 215 -12.28 0.23 -8.30
C PRO A 215 -13.06 1.53 -8.53
N SER A 216 -12.35 2.65 -8.64
CA SER A 216 -12.93 3.90 -9.05
C SER A 216 -12.90 4.00 -10.56
N ARG A 217 -14.04 4.30 -11.20
CA ARG A 217 -14.06 4.57 -12.65
C ARG A 217 -13.00 5.60 -13.05
N ARG A 218 -12.82 6.64 -12.23
CA ARG A 218 -11.82 7.68 -12.49
C ARG A 218 -10.39 7.12 -12.39
N GLY A 219 -10.11 6.33 -11.34
CA GLY A 219 -8.82 5.68 -11.14
C GLY A 219 -8.46 4.75 -12.30
N GLU A 220 -9.39 3.86 -12.69
CA GLU A 220 -9.20 2.91 -13.79
C GLU A 220 -9.02 3.59 -15.16
N MET A 221 -9.72 4.70 -15.41
CA MET A 221 -9.66 5.37 -16.71
C MET A 221 -8.43 6.29 -16.87
N ILE A 222 -7.95 6.90 -15.80
CA ILE A 222 -6.93 7.97 -15.87
C ILE A 222 -5.56 7.48 -15.38
N GLY A 223 -5.53 6.62 -14.35
CA GLY A 223 -4.30 6.16 -13.69
C GLY A 223 -3.73 7.17 -12.69
N HIS A 224 -3.04 6.67 -11.67
CA HIS A 224 -2.53 7.48 -10.56
C HIS A 224 -1.53 8.57 -10.98
N ILE A 225 -0.67 8.34 -11.98
CA ILE A 225 0.33 9.36 -12.38
C ILE A 225 -0.37 10.63 -12.89
N SER A 226 -1.29 10.46 -13.85
CA SER A 226 -2.05 11.57 -14.44
C SER A 226 -2.92 12.27 -13.40
N LEU A 227 -3.56 11.51 -12.50
CA LEU A 227 -4.32 12.06 -11.37
C LEU A 227 -3.42 12.82 -10.40
N GLY A 228 -2.20 12.34 -10.14
CA GLY A 228 -1.24 13.00 -9.27
C GLY A 228 -0.81 14.35 -9.81
N VAL A 229 -0.48 14.41 -11.10
CA VAL A 229 -0.16 15.67 -11.80
C VAL A 229 -1.34 16.65 -11.73
N GLU A 230 -2.57 16.18 -11.97
CA GLU A 230 -3.77 17.01 -11.88
C GLU A 230 -3.94 17.62 -10.49
N VAL A 231 -3.82 16.80 -9.44
CA VAL A 231 -4.02 17.23 -8.05
C VAL A 231 -2.93 18.19 -7.60
N ALA A 232 -1.66 17.87 -7.89
CA ALA A 232 -0.54 18.74 -7.56
C ALA A 232 -0.67 20.11 -8.26
N ASN A 233 -1.01 20.12 -9.55
CA ASN A 233 -1.24 21.36 -10.29
C ASN A 233 -2.41 22.16 -9.70
N ALA A 234 -3.53 21.50 -9.38
CA ALA A 234 -4.69 22.17 -8.79
C ALA A 234 -4.37 22.83 -7.43
N LEU A 235 -3.66 22.12 -6.55
CA LEU A 235 -3.21 22.68 -5.26
C LEU A 235 -2.21 23.81 -5.45
N TRP A 236 -1.30 23.70 -6.42
CA TRP A 236 -0.38 24.78 -6.73
C TRP A 236 -1.11 26.06 -7.14
N ARG A 237 -2.11 25.94 -8.03
CA ARG A 237 -2.95 27.08 -8.44
C ARG A 237 -3.77 27.66 -7.30
N GLU A 238 -4.24 26.82 -6.38
CA GLU A 238 -4.92 27.26 -5.14
C GLU A 238 -3.98 28.13 -4.29
N GLY A 239 -2.71 27.71 -4.14
CA GLY A 239 -1.70 28.46 -3.40
C GLY A 239 -1.27 29.76 -4.09
N GLU A 240 -1.12 29.76 -5.42
CA GLU A 240 -0.85 30.99 -6.19
C GLU A 240 -1.96 32.03 -6.00
N LEU A 241 -3.22 31.59 -5.93
CA LEU A 241 -4.36 32.48 -5.68
C LEU A 241 -4.39 32.98 -4.23
N ALA A 242 -4.09 32.11 -3.26
CA ALA A 242 -4.14 32.44 -1.84
C ALA A 242 -3.00 33.38 -1.41
N GLU A 243 -1.79 33.15 -1.91
CA GLU A 243 -0.57 33.82 -1.46
C GLU A 243 -0.16 34.98 -2.40
N GLY A 244 -0.62 34.94 -3.67
CA GLY A 244 -0.47 36.03 -4.63
C GLY A 244 0.97 36.50 -4.82
N LYS A 245 1.22 37.78 -4.53
CA LYS A 245 2.54 38.42 -4.73
C LYS A 245 3.66 37.75 -3.92
N ALA A 246 3.34 37.20 -2.75
CA ALA A 246 4.33 36.55 -1.90
C ALA A 246 5.02 35.38 -2.60
N TRP A 247 4.30 34.64 -3.46
CA TRP A 247 4.88 33.56 -4.27
C TRP A 247 5.55 34.07 -5.55
N ALA A 248 4.96 35.09 -6.18
CA ALA A 248 5.43 35.61 -7.45
C ALA A 248 6.83 36.25 -7.37
N GLU A 249 7.22 36.76 -6.20
CA GLU A 249 8.51 37.41 -5.97
C GLU A 249 9.64 36.43 -5.61
N LEU A 250 9.31 35.17 -5.28
CA LEU A 250 10.30 34.14 -4.93
C LEU A 250 11.08 33.63 -6.14
N LYS A 251 12.28 33.08 -5.86
CA LYS A 251 13.16 32.45 -6.84
C LYS A 251 13.41 30.98 -6.48
N PRO A 252 13.47 30.05 -7.45
CA PRO A 252 13.13 30.22 -8.88
C PRO A 252 11.67 30.65 -9.08
N ALA A 253 11.27 30.99 -10.31
CA ALA A 253 9.89 31.43 -10.56
C ALA A 253 8.88 30.37 -10.09
N SER A 254 7.71 30.79 -9.59
CA SER A 254 6.65 29.86 -9.13
C SER A 254 6.33 28.78 -10.17
N GLU A 255 6.20 29.19 -11.44
CA GLU A 255 5.93 28.29 -12.55
C GLU A 255 7.04 27.26 -12.77
N GLU A 256 8.30 27.66 -12.68
CA GLU A 256 9.45 26.77 -12.84
C GLU A 256 9.47 25.71 -11.73
N LEU A 257 9.28 26.12 -10.47
CA LEU A 257 9.23 25.19 -9.36
C LEU A 257 8.02 24.24 -9.44
N ARG A 258 6.87 24.75 -9.89
CA ARG A 258 5.69 23.93 -10.17
C ARG A 258 6.00 22.86 -11.20
N ASP A 259 6.58 23.25 -12.33
CA ASP A 259 6.85 22.35 -13.44
C ASP A 259 7.85 21.25 -13.02
N HIS A 260 8.82 21.58 -12.15
CA HIS A 260 9.68 20.60 -11.50
C HIS A 260 8.88 19.58 -10.67
N LEU A 261 7.98 20.03 -9.79
CA LEU A 261 7.13 19.12 -8.99
C LEU A 261 6.26 18.23 -9.89
N LEU A 262 5.64 18.79 -10.93
CA LEU A 262 4.83 18.02 -11.87
C LEU A 262 5.69 17.00 -12.64
N HIS A 263 6.93 17.36 -12.99
CA HIS A 263 7.88 16.46 -13.63
C HIS A 263 8.29 15.31 -12.72
N LEU A 264 8.51 15.55 -11.41
CA LEU A 264 8.75 14.47 -10.44
C LEU A 264 7.64 13.43 -10.46
N ILE A 265 6.39 13.88 -10.39
CA ILE A 265 5.22 13.00 -10.42
C ILE A 265 5.14 12.28 -11.78
N ALA A 266 5.30 12.98 -12.90
CA ALA A 266 5.19 12.39 -14.23
C ALA A 266 6.32 11.40 -14.57
N SER A 267 7.46 11.46 -13.86
CA SER A 267 8.65 10.66 -14.19
C SER A 267 9.07 9.62 -13.16
N HIS A 268 8.37 9.50 -12.02
CA HIS A 268 8.85 8.68 -10.90
C HIS A 268 8.97 7.18 -11.19
N HIS A 269 8.20 6.60 -12.12
CA HIS A 269 8.42 5.21 -12.56
C HIS A 269 9.70 5.04 -13.38
N GLY A 270 10.39 6.12 -13.77
CA GLY A 270 11.73 6.11 -14.34
C GLY A 270 11.78 5.88 -15.85
N THR A 271 11.01 4.92 -16.37
CA THR A 271 11.01 4.57 -17.79
C THR A 271 9.60 4.45 -18.35
N LYS A 272 9.47 4.61 -19.66
CA LYS A 272 8.18 4.39 -20.36
C LYS A 272 7.70 2.95 -20.25
N GLU A 273 8.62 1.99 -20.18
CA GLU A 273 8.30 0.56 -20.01
C GLU A 273 7.66 0.27 -18.66
N PHE A 274 8.04 1.03 -17.62
CA PHE A 274 7.40 0.98 -16.31
C PHE A 274 6.14 1.85 -16.21
N GLY A 275 5.68 2.43 -17.33
CA GLY A 275 4.44 3.20 -17.39
C GLY A 275 4.59 4.69 -17.09
N SER A 276 5.81 5.20 -16.93
CA SER A 276 6.04 6.64 -16.77
C SER A 276 5.78 7.40 -18.09
N PRO A 277 4.95 8.46 -18.11
CA PRO A 277 4.77 9.32 -19.29
C PRO A 277 6.09 9.88 -19.86
N VAL A 278 7.02 10.26 -18.97
CA VAL A 278 8.32 10.83 -19.30
C VAL A 278 9.41 10.23 -18.41
N ALA A 279 10.65 10.22 -18.87
CA ALA A 279 11.80 9.78 -18.06
C ALA A 279 12.27 10.90 -17.12
N PRO A 280 12.95 10.57 -16.00
CA PRO A 280 13.61 11.55 -15.12
C PRO A 280 14.58 12.46 -15.88
N LYS A 281 14.64 13.74 -15.47
CA LYS A 281 15.44 14.79 -16.12
C LYS A 281 16.10 15.77 -15.15
N THR A 282 15.84 15.63 -13.85
CA THR A 282 16.46 16.45 -12.79
C THR A 282 17.09 15.52 -11.75
N PRO A 283 18.07 15.99 -10.96
CA PRO A 283 18.65 15.21 -9.87
C PRO A 283 17.58 14.63 -8.92
N GLU A 284 16.59 15.44 -8.54
CA GLU A 284 15.48 15.02 -7.69
C GLU A 284 14.64 13.93 -8.35
N ALA A 285 14.39 14.01 -9.67
CA ALA A 285 13.61 13.02 -10.39
C ALA A 285 14.30 11.66 -10.44
N PHE A 286 15.61 11.65 -10.70
CA PHE A 286 16.41 10.42 -10.69
C PHE A 286 16.45 9.81 -9.29
N LEU A 287 16.66 10.65 -8.28
CA LEU A 287 16.75 10.19 -6.90
C LEU A 287 15.39 9.66 -6.41
N LEU A 288 14.29 10.36 -6.69
CA LEU A 288 12.92 9.93 -6.35
C LEU A 288 12.60 8.54 -6.94
N HIS A 289 12.88 8.34 -8.23
CA HIS A 289 12.67 7.05 -8.88
C HIS A 289 13.40 5.89 -8.18
N HIS A 290 14.65 6.12 -7.76
CA HIS A 290 15.42 5.10 -7.06
C HIS A 290 14.96 4.92 -5.62
N ILE A 291 14.55 5.99 -4.93
CA ILE A 291 13.99 5.91 -3.57
C ILE A 291 12.71 5.08 -3.56
N ASP A 292 11.79 5.32 -4.49
CA ASP A 292 10.55 4.53 -4.66
C ASP A 292 10.89 3.04 -4.86
N ASN A 293 11.77 2.74 -5.81
CA ASN A 293 12.20 1.37 -6.08
C ASN A 293 12.88 0.68 -4.89
N ILE A 294 13.69 1.41 -4.12
CA ILE A 294 14.35 0.86 -2.93
C ILE A 294 13.28 0.44 -1.92
N ASP A 295 12.34 1.32 -1.59
CA ASP A 295 11.31 1.00 -0.60
C ASP A 295 10.42 -0.16 -1.06
N ALA A 296 9.96 -0.11 -2.31
CA ALA A 296 9.17 -1.17 -2.93
C ALA A 296 9.88 -2.54 -2.86
N LYS A 297 11.17 -2.62 -3.23
CA LYS A 297 11.94 -3.87 -3.19
C LYS A 297 12.21 -4.35 -1.77
N MET A 298 12.53 -3.44 -0.85
CA MET A 298 12.73 -3.80 0.56
C MET A 298 11.47 -4.39 1.16
N GLU A 299 10.29 -3.84 0.84
CA GLU A 299 9.03 -4.42 1.27
C GLU A 299 8.76 -5.80 0.65
N MET A 300 9.07 -5.99 -0.63
CA MET A 300 8.95 -7.32 -1.27
C MET A 300 9.89 -8.35 -0.64
N LEU A 301 11.10 -7.95 -0.25
CA LEU A 301 12.02 -8.80 0.50
C LEU A 301 11.43 -9.18 1.87
N ARG A 302 10.88 -8.20 2.62
CA ARG A 302 10.19 -8.49 3.89
C ARG A 302 9.02 -9.45 3.71
N LEU A 303 8.25 -9.29 2.64
CA LEU A 303 7.15 -10.20 2.30
C LEU A 303 7.67 -11.61 1.98
N SER A 304 8.78 -11.71 1.25
CA SER A 304 9.43 -12.99 0.93
C SER A 304 9.93 -13.68 2.19
N TYR A 305 10.57 -12.97 3.12
CA TYR A 305 11.02 -13.56 4.39
C TYR A 305 9.87 -13.93 5.32
N ALA A 306 8.75 -13.21 5.23
CA ALA A 306 7.60 -13.47 6.08
C ALA A 306 6.71 -14.62 5.57
N ARG A 307 6.75 -14.94 4.27
CA ARG A 307 5.77 -15.83 3.61
C ARG A 307 6.36 -16.85 2.64
N GLY A 308 7.59 -16.64 2.19
CA GLY A 308 8.24 -17.46 1.18
C GLY A 308 8.34 -18.89 1.66
N LYS A 309 7.92 -19.84 0.81
CA LYS A 309 8.13 -21.25 1.07
C LYS A 309 9.62 -21.56 0.91
N GLU A 310 10.14 -22.38 1.81
CA GLU A 310 11.50 -22.88 1.67
C GLU A 310 11.56 -23.87 0.50
N GLU A 311 12.38 -23.55 -0.49
CA GLU A 311 12.83 -24.48 -1.51
C GLU A 311 13.95 -25.32 -0.90
N GLY A 312 13.94 -26.64 -1.12
CA GLY A 312 14.77 -27.65 -0.42
C GLY A 312 16.30 -27.46 -0.43
N THR A 313 16.80 -26.33 -0.93
CA THR A 313 18.18 -25.83 -0.86
C THR A 313 18.40 -24.77 0.22
N GLY A 314 17.42 -24.48 1.08
CA GLY A 314 17.52 -23.42 2.10
C GLY A 314 17.30 -22.00 1.56
N LEU A 315 16.65 -21.90 0.39
CA LEU A 315 16.26 -20.65 -0.25
C LEU A 315 14.76 -20.43 -0.11
N LEU A 316 14.31 -19.19 -0.20
CA LEU A 316 12.90 -18.81 -0.08
C LEU A 316 12.33 -18.38 -1.42
N GLU A 317 11.08 -18.75 -1.66
CA GLU A 317 10.31 -18.20 -2.77
C GLU A 317 10.25 -16.67 -2.71
N ALA A 318 10.60 -16.00 -3.81
CA ALA A 318 10.57 -14.55 -3.90
C ALA A 318 9.16 -14.01 -4.18
N HIS A 319 8.82 -12.94 -3.46
CA HIS A 319 7.64 -12.14 -3.77
C HIS A 319 7.87 -11.35 -5.06
N ARG A 320 7.12 -11.71 -6.09
CA ARG A 320 7.22 -11.07 -7.41
C ARG A 320 7.01 -9.54 -7.33
N PRO A 321 7.68 -8.76 -8.19
CA PRO A 321 8.55 -9.17 -9.30
C PRO A 321 10.03 -9.40 -8.94
N LEU A 322 10.40 -9.63 -7.68
CA LEU A 322 11.77 -10.04 -7.36
C LEU A 322 12.16 -11.31 -8.15
N GLU A 323 13.40 -11.35 -8.61
CA GLU A 323 13.91 -12.42 -9.47
C GLU A 323 14.59 -13.53 -8.66
N GLY A 324 14.22 -14.77 -8.95
CA GLY A 324 14.85 -15.97 -8.39
C GLY A 324 14.55 -16.23 -6.91
N PRO A 325 14.92 -17.40 -6.38
CA PRO A 325 14.78 -17.70 -4.96
C PRO A 325 15.80 -16.92 -4.12
N LEU A 326 15.43 -16.56 -2.89
CA LEU A 326 16.18 -15.65 -2.02
C LEU A 326 16.85 -16.39 -0.85
N PRO A 327 18.12 -16.10 -0.53
CA PRO A 327 18.72 -16.57 0.70
C PRO A 327 18.17 -15.82 1.91
N TRP A 328 18.29 -16.42 3.10
CA TRP A 328 18.04 -15.70 4.35
C TRP A 328 19.07 -14.57 4.57
N PRO A 329 18.68 -13.44 5.20
CA PRO A 329 19.62 -12.37 5.51
C PRO A 329 20.73 -12.85 6.45
N ILE A 330 21.98 -12.55 6.10
CA ILE A 330 23.16 -12.87 6.94
C ILE A 330 23.05 -12.21 8.33
N SER A 331 22.41 -11.05 8.42
CA SER A 331 22.20 -10.35 9.68
C SER A 331 21.32 -11.11 10.68
N GLY A 332 20.59 -12.14 10.22
CA GLY A 332 19.55 -12.82 10.99
C GLY A 332 18.34 -11.93 11.32
N ARG A 333 18.33 -10.67 10.87
CA ARG A 333 17.27 -9.71 11.15
C ARG A 333 16.22 -9.78 10.05
N VAL A 334 15.02 -10.20 10.41
CA VAL A 334 13.83 -10.15 9.56
C VAL A 334 12.83 -9.22 10.23
N ILE A 335 12.58 -8.07 9.60
CA ILE A 335 11.55 -7.13 10.02
C ILE A 335 10.30 -7.40 9.17
N GLY A 336 9.14 -7.50 9.79
CA GLY A 336 7.88 -7.78 9.10
C GLY A 336 7.44 -6.66 8.15
N PRO A 337 6.56 -6.94 7.17
CA PRO A 337 6.00 -5.90 6.30
C PRO A 337 5.19 -4.87 7.10
N GLY A 338 5.56 -3.59 7.01
CA GLY A 338 4.92 -2.50 7.75
C GLY A 338 5.37 -2.29 9.20
N GLU A 339 6.48 -2.90 9.62
CA GLU A 339 7.15 -2.64 10.91
C GLU A 339 8.24 -1.56 10.82
#